data_AF-A0A4Y7U4M0-F1
#
_entry.id   AF-A0A4Y7U4M0-F1
#
_cell.length_a   1.000
_cell.length_b   1.000
_cell.length_c   1.000
_cell.angle_alpha   90.00
_cell.angle_beta   90.00
_cell.angle_gamma   90.00
#
_symmetry.space_group_name_H-M   'P 1'
#
loop_
_entity.id
_entity.type
_entity.pdbx_description
1 polymer ?
#
loop_
_entity_poly.entity_id
_entity_poly.type
_entity_poly.pdbx_seq_one_letter_code
_entity_poly.pdbx_strand_id
1 'polypeptide(L)'
;MEQLYTNPEYSKHLKARGNKQTIMLGFSDGTKDGGYLMANWSIYQAKIALTEISRKYGIKAIFFDGRGGPPARGGGKTHKFYASLGPKIENNEIQITVQGQTISSNFGT
;
A
#
# COMPACT_ATOMS: atom_id res chain seq x y z
N MET A 1 9.52 6.21 9.16
CA MET A 1 9.82 6.76 7.82
C MET A 1 10.69 8.00 7.88
N GLU A 2 10.36 9.01 8.67
CA GLU A 2 11.16 10.24 8.77
C GLU A 2 12.66 9.96 9.02
N GLN A 3 12.98 9.10 9.98
CA GLN A 3 14.34 8.65 10.27
C GLN A 3 15.08 8.02 9.06
N LEU A 4 14.36 7.31 8.19
CA LEU A 4 14.94 6.77 6.96
C LEU A 4 15.17 7.88 5.93
N TYR A 5 14.20 8.78 5.77
CA TYR A 5 14.28 9.86 4.79
C TYR A 5 15.36 10.91 5.12
N THR A 6 15.68 11.09 6.41
CA THR A 6 16.77 11.96 6.86
C THR A 6 18.14 11.27 6.89
N ASN A 7 18.20 9.95 6.72
CA ASN A 7 19.47 9.25 6.58
C ASN A 7 20.15 9.63 5.24
N PRO A 8 21.38 10.16 5.24
CA PRO A 8 22.04 10.63 4.02
C PRO A 8 22.20 9.56 2.94
N GLU A 9 22.57 8.34 3.33
CA GLU A 9 22.77 7.23 2.39
C GLU A 9 21.44 6.74 1.81
N TYR A 10 20.41 6.66 2.64
CA TYR A 10 19.08 6.28 2.17
C TYR A 10 18.45 7.36 1.28
N SER A 11 18.63 8.63 1.61
CA SER A 11 18.16 9.75 0.78
C SER A 11 18.81 9.73 -0.60
N LYS A 12 20.12 9.46 -0.70
CA LYS A 12 20.81 9.25 -1.99
C LYS A 12 20.22 8.06 -2.75
N HIS A 13 19.97 6.94 -2.08
CA HIS A 13 19.33 5.77 -2.69
C HIS A 13 17.95 6.10 -3.26
N LEU A 14 17.12 6.84 -2.52
CA LEU A 14 15.80 7.26 -2.97
C LEU A 14 15.87 8.21 -4.18
N LYS A 15 16.80 9.18 -4.17
CA LYS A 15 17.03 10.07 -5.32
C LYS A 15 17.37 9.30 -6.58
N ALA A 16 18.25 8.30 -6.48
CA ALA A 16 18.61 7.43 -7.60
C ALA A 16 17.42 6.60 -8.14
N ARG A 17 16.35 6.44 -7.35
CA ARG A 17 15.13 5.72 -7.71
C ARG A 17 13.93 6.64 -7.98
N GLY A 18 14.20 7.91 -8.27
CA GLY A 18 13.16 8.90 -8.60
C GLY A 18 12.30 9.34 -7.41
N ASN A 19 12.87 9.33 -6.21
CA ASN A 19 12.21 9.67 -4.94
C ASN A 19 10.92 8.85 -4.71
N LYS A 20 10.98 7.55 -5.04
CA LYS A 20 9.89 6.60 -4.82
C LYS A 20 10.21 5.67 -3.67
N GLN A 21 9.26 5.50 -2.75
CA GLN A 21 9.34 4.55 -1.65
C GLN A 21 8.21 3.54 -1.76
N THR A 22 8.54 2.28 -2.02
CA THR A 22 7.56 1.19 -1.93
C THR A 22 7.42 0.73 -0.48
N ILE A 23 6.17 0.59 -0.02
CA ILE A 23 5.82 0.17 1.33
C ILE A 23 4.81 -0.96 1.24
N MET A 24 5.19 -2.15 1.73
CA MET A 24 4.31 -3.31 1.78
C MET A 24 3.39 -3.25 3.01
N LEU A 25 2.12 -3.60 2.82
CA LEU A 25 1.09 -3.64 3.85
C LEU A 25 0.57 -5.06 4.04
N GLY A 26 0.76 -5.60 5.25
CA GLY A 26 0.37 -6.96 5.62
C GLY A 26 -1.06 -7.04 6.15
N PHE A 27 -2.04 -7.22 5.26
CA PHE A 27 -3.45 -7.35 5.66
C PHE A 27 -3.72 -8.64 6.44
N SER A 28 -3.23 -9.78 5.95
CA SER A 28 -3.49 -11.10 6.56
C SER A 28 -2.94 -11.22 7.98
N ASP A 29 -1.80 -10.60 8.27
CA ASP A 29 -1.21 -10.67 9.60
C ASP A 29 -1.96 -9.76 10.57
N GLY A 30 -2.31 -8.53 10.15
CA GLY A 30 -3.17 -7.66 10.96
C GLY A 30 -4.55 -8.27 11.25
N THR A 31 -5.08 -9.11 10.36
CA THR A 31 -6.37 -9.80 10.60
C THR A 31 -6.28 -10.86 11.69
N LYS A 32 -5.13 -11.52 11.85
CA LYS A 32 -4.92 -12.55 12.87
C LYS A 32 -4.85 -11.93 14.28
N ASP A 33 -4.32 -10.72 14.38
CA ASP A 33 -4.07 -10.07 15.67
C ASP A 33 -5.27 -9.25 16.18
N GLY A 34 -5.92 -8.47 15.31
CA GLY A 34 -6.95 -7.49 15.73
C GLY A 34 -8.34 -7.72 15.13
N GLY A 35 -8.52 -8.78 14.34
CA GLY A 35 -9.74 -8.99 13.56
C GLY A 35 -9.86 -8.07 12.34
N TYR A 36 -10.81 -8.37 11.46
CA TYR A 36 -10.85 -7.81 10.11
C TYR A 36 -11.09 -6.30 10.06
N LEU A 37 -12.02 -5.78 10.85
CA LEU A 37 -12.37 -4.36 10.83
C LEU A 37 -11.20 -3.50 11.34
N MET A 38 -10.64 -3.86 12.49
CA MET A 38 -9.53 -3.13 13.09
C MET A 38 -8.30 -3.15 12.19
N ALA A 39 -7.97 -4.31 11.59
CA ALA A 39 -6.85 -4.43 10.66
C ALA A 39 -6.97 -3.46 9.47
N ASN A 40 -8.15 -3.41 8.83
CA ASN A 40 -8.38 -2.51 7.69
C ASN A 40 -8.38 -1.04 8.12
N TRP A 41 -8.95 -0.71 9.28
CA TRP A 41 -8.92 0.66 9.81
C TRP A 41 -7.49 1.12 10.12
N SER A 42 -6.70 0.30 10.80
CA SER A 42 -5.30 0.60 11.11
C SER A 42 -4.46 0.77 9.84
N ILE A 43 -4.67 -0.08 8.83
CA ILE A 43 -3.99 0.05 7.53
C ILE A 43 -4.40 1.35 6.83
N TYR A 44 -5.68 1.72 6.88
CA TYR A 44 -6.16 2.97 6.30
C TYR A 44 -5.50 4.19 6.97
N GLN A 45 -5.45 4.23 8.31
CA GLN A 45 -4.76 5.29 9.05
C GLN A 45 -3.26 5.32 8.76
N ALA A 46 -2.61 4.15 8.68
CA ALA A 46 -1.21 4.05 8.32
C ALA A 46 -0.93 4.60 6.91
N LYS A 47 -1.79 4.30 5.92
CA LYS A 47 -1.68 4.84 4.56
C LYS A 47 -1.75 6.37 4.54
N ILE A 48 -2.63 6.97 5.35
CA ILE A 48 -2.72 8.43 5.49
C ILE A 48 -1.42 8.99 6.07
N ALA A 49 -0.99 8.50 7.23
CA ALA A 49 0.20 9.00 7.91
C ALA A 49 1.48 8.84 7.07
N LEU A 50 1.62 7.71 6.37
CA LEU A 50 2.74 7.42 5.47
C LEU A 50 2.72 8.31 4.22
N THR A 51 1.54 8.62 3.70
CA THR A 51 1.37 9.58 2.59
C THR A 51 1.81 10.97 3.03
N GLU A 52 1.33 11.45 4.17
CA GLU A 52 1.64 12.77 4.70
C GLU A 52 3.13 12.96 4.95
N ILE A 53 3.77 12.02 5.66
CA ILE A 53 5.21 12.10 5.92
C ILE A 53 6.03 12.00 4.63
N SER A 54 5.61 11.19 3.65
CA SER A 54 6.37 11.07 2.39
C SER A 54 6.26 12.35 1.56
N ARG A 55 5.07 12.97 1.50
CA ARG A 55 4.85 14.28 0.86
C ARG A 55 5.72 15.37 1.46
N LYS A 56 5.85 15.44 2.80
CA LYS A 56 6.71 16.40 3.51
C LYS A 56 8.17 16.36 3.03
N TYR A 57 8.65 15.20 2.60
CA TYR A 57 10.02 14.98 2.14
C TYR A 57 10.15 14.91 0.60
N GLY A 58 9.08 15.21 -0.15
CA GLY A 58 9.09 15.12 -1.61
C GLY A 58 9.23 13.69 -2.16
N ILE A 59 8.84 12.69 -1.35
CA ILE A 59 8.91 11.27 -1.68
C ILE A 59 7.51 10.76 -2.02
N LYS A 60 7.40 10.03 -3.13
CA LYS A 60 6.17 9.36 -3.54
C LYS A 60 6.07 8.01 -2.85
N ALA A 61 5.09 7.84 -1.97
CA ALA A 61 4.78 6.54 -1.38
C ALA A 61 4.05 5.66 -2.40
N ILE A 62 4.50 4.43 -2.56
CA ILE A 62 3.88 3.41 -3.41
C ILE A 62 3.44 2.29 -2.49
N PHE A 63 2.12 2.11 -2.37
CA PHE A 63 1.59 1.07 -1.50
C PHE A 63 1.55 -0.26 -2.24
N PHE A 64 2.15 -1.26 -1.61
CA PHE A 64 2.08 -2.65 -2.02
C PHE A 64 1.15 -3.42 -1.08
N ASP A 65 -0.07 -3.67 -1.56
CA ASP A 65 -1.08 -4.40 -0.80
C ASP A 65 -0.81 -5.92 -0.90
N GLY A 66 -0.38 -6.51 0.22
CA GLY A 66 -0.11 -7.94 0.33
C GLY A 66 -1.38 -8.81 0.32
N ARG A 67 -1.19 -10.11 0.59
CA ARG A 67 -2.30 -11.08 0.63
C ARG A 67 -3.37 -10.71 1.66
N GLY A 68 -4.63 -10.99 1.32
CA GLY A 68 -5.76 -10.94 2.25
C GLY A 68 -6.47 -9.60 2.35
N GLY A 69 -5.95 -8.56 1.69
CA GLY A 69 -6.60 -7.26 1.59
C GLY A 69 -7.90 -7.30 0.78
N PRO A 70 -8.76 -6.26 0.89
CA PRO A 70 -10.07 -6.24 0.23
C PRO A 70 -10.01 -6.49 -1.28
N PRO A 71 -9.05 -5.92 -2.06
CA PRO A 71 -8.91 -6.23 -3.49
C PRO A 71 -8.56 -7.69 -3.79
N ALA A 72 -7.83 -8.35 -2.88
CA ALA A 72 -7.36 -9.71 -3.07
C ALA A 72 -8.43 -10.79 -2.78
N ARG A 73 -9.64 -10.39 -2.37
CA ARG A 73 -10.76 -11.29 -2.03
C ARG A 73 -11.84 -11.40 -3.11
N GLY A 74 -11.60 -10.88 -4.32
CA GLY A 74 -12.34 -11.26 -5.53
C GLY A 74 -13.80 -10.84 -5.64
N GLY A 75 -14.36 -10.10 -4.68
CA GLY A 75 -15.79 -9.75 -4.66
C GLY A 75 -16.16 -8.38 -5.25
N GLY A 76 -15.17 -7.54 -5.58
CA GLY A 76 -15.42 -6.15 -6.00
C GLY A 76 -14.44 -5.65 -7.05
N LYS A 77 -14.84 -4.59 -7.75
CA LYS A 77 -13.99 -3.90 -8.73
C LYS A 77 -12.79 -3.24 -8.02
N THR A 78 -11.59 -3.80 -8.14
CA THR A 78 -10.34 -3.29 -7.54
C THR A 78 -10.13 -1.79 -7.75
N HIS A 79 -10.48 -1.28 -8.93
CA HIS A 79 -10.41 0.16 -9.22
C HIS A 79 -11.32 1.00 -8.31
N LYS A 80 -12.53 0.51 -7.97
CA LYS A 80 -13.46 1.25 -7.10
C LYS A 80 -12.93 1.35 -5.68
N PHE A 81 -12.29 0.29 -5.19
CA PHE A 81 -11.65 0.31 -3.88
C PHE A 81 -10.58 1.40 -3.82
N TYR A 82 -9.66 1.43 -4.78
CA TYR A 82 -8.60 2.45 -4.78
C TYR A 82 -9.11 3.86 -5.07
N ALA A 83 -10.15 4.01 -5.89
CA ALA A 83 -10.82 5.30 -6.10
C ALA A 83 -11.46 5.83 -4.81
N SER A 84 -11.91 4.96 -3.90
CA SER A 84 -12.54 5.37 -2.63
C SER A 84 -11.58 5.90 -1.57
N LEU A 85 -10.25 5.73 -1.73
CA LEU A 85 -9.26 6.17 -0.74
C LEU A 85 -9.08 7.70 -0.67
N GLY A 86 -9.62 8.43 -1.64
CA GLY A 86 -9.58 9.90 -1.69
C GLY A 86 -8.17 10.49 -1.85
N PRO A 87 -8.01 11.82 -1.76
CA PRO A 87 -6.74 12.52 -2.03
C PRO A 87 -5.71 12.41 -0.89
N LYS A 88 -6.13 11.88 0.27
CA LYS A 88 -5.30 11.77 1.47
C LYS A 88 -4.28 10.63 1.40
N ILE A 89 -4.49 9.68 0.50
CA ILE A 89 -3.63 8.50 0.33
C ILE A 89 -3.01 8.56 -1.06
N GLU A 90 -1.70 8.29 -1.16
CA GLU A 90 -1.05 8.14 -2.46
C GLU A 90 -1.67 7.01 -3.28
N ASN A 91 -2.03 7.35 -4.53
CA ASN A 91 -2.69 6.44 -5.47
C ASN A 91 -2.12 6.55 -6.90
N ASN A 92 -0.95 7.19 -7.07
CA ASN A 92 -0.28 7.36 -8.36
C ASN A 92 0.23 6.02 -8.94
N GLU A 93 0.64 5.11 -8.06
CA GLU A 93 1.11 3.77 -8.42
C GLU A 93 0.70 2.82 -7.29
N ILE A 94 0.13 1.68 -7.65
CA ILE A 94 -0.40 0.71 -6.69
C ILE A 94 0.08 -0.67 -7.11
N GLN A 95 0.67 -1.38 -6.15
CA GLN A 95 1.12 -2.75 -6.35
C GLN A 95 0.21 -3.68 -5.53
N ILE A 96 -0.18 -4.81 -6.12
CA ILE A 96 -1.10 -5.75 -5.48
C ILE A 96 -0.59 -7.18 -5.63
N THR A 97 -0.74 -7.98 -4.58
CA THR A 97 -0.54 -9.43 -4.69
C THR A 97 -1.77 -10.06 -5.33
N VAL A 98 -1.60 -10.67 -6.51
CA VAL A 98 -2.57 -11.63 -7.04
C VAL A 98 -2.35 -12.97 -6.36
N GLN A 99 -3.41 -13.54 -5.77
CA GLN A 99 -3.30 -14.84 -5.12
C GLN A 99 -3.30 -15.96 -6.16
N GLY A 100 -2.46 -16.98 -5.97
CA GLY A 100 -2.37 -18.12 -6.90
C GLY A 100 -3.73 -18.76 -7.19
N GLN A 101 -4.57 -18.92 -6.17
CA GLN A 101 -5.92 -19.47 -6.28
C GLN A 101 -6.88 -18.62 -7.14
N THR A 102 -6.57 -17.34 -7.40
CA THR A 102 -7.40 -16.44 -8.22
C THR A 102 -6.82 -16.18 -9.61
N ILE A 103 -5.65 -16.75 -9.95
CA ILE A 103 -4.98 -16.48 -11.25
C ILE A 103 -5.89 -16.88 -12.41
N SER A 104 -6.40 -18.11 -12.42
CA SER A 104 -7.25 -18.60 -13.51
C SER A 104 -8.54 -17.79 -13.66
N SER A 105 -9.15 -17.36 -12.55
CA SER A 105 -10.35 -16.52 -12.59
C SER A 105 -10.07 -15.10 -13.12
N ASN A 106 -8.86 -14.57 -12.91
CA ASN A 106 -8.49 -13.22 -13.31
C ASN A 106 -7.89 -13.13 -14.72
N PHE A 107 -7.24 -14.20 -15.20
CA PHE A 107 -6.41 -14.18 -16.42
C PHE A 107 -6.54 -15.43 -17.30
N GLY A 108 -7.36 -16.42 -16.93
CA GLY A 108 -7.47 -17.69 -17.64
C GLY A 108 -8.40 -17.69 -18.85
N THR A 109 -8.84 -16.52 -19.30
CA THR A 109 -9.65 -16.31 -20.52
C THR A 109 -8.83 -15.68 -21.61
#